data_AF-A0A2K8ZAJ8-F1
#
_entry.id   AF-A0A2K8ZAJ8-F1
#
_cell.length_a   1.000
_cell.length_b   1.000
_cell.length_c   1.000
_cell.angle_alpha   90.00
_cell.angle_beta   90.00
_cell.angle_gamma   90.00
#
_symmetry.space_group_name_H-M   'P 1'
#
loop_
_entity.id
_entity.type
_entity.pdbx_description
1 polymer ?
#
loop_
_entity_poly.entity_id
_entity_poly.type
_entity_poly.pdbx_seq_one_letter_code
_entity_poly.pdbx_strand_id
1 'polypeptide(L)'
;MDLARSIYYYQPVGESAENLALMERIDKLFTDRPELGVRRMHQELTKPEEPLNIKRIRRLIRLMGLEAVYPKPNLSKLAEGHQIYPYLLRGGPI
;
A
#
# COMPACT_ATOMS: atom_id res chain seq x y z
N MET A 1 22.66 21.56 16.03
CA MET A 1 21.87 20.54 15.31
C MET A 1 22.86 19.48 14.84
N ASP A 2 22.97 18.37 15.56
CA ASP A 2 23.88 17.28 15.18
C ASP A 2 23.18 16.34 14.21
N LEU A 3 23.56 16.38 12.93
CA LEU A 3 23.12 15.42 11.94
C LEU A 3 24.01 14.17 12.05
N ALA A 4 23.40 12.98 12.09
CA ALA A 4 24.16 11.74 12.11
C ALA A 4 25.03 11.60 10.85
N ARG A 5 26.31 11.22 11.03
CA ARG A 5 27.30 11.11 9.94
C ARG A 5 26.86 10.18 8.80
N SER A 6 26.08 9.15 9.11
CA SER A 6 25.50 8.21 8.13
C SER A 6 24.54 8.87 7.15
N ILE A 7 23.78 9.87 7.60
CA ILE A 7 22.86 10.64 6.74
C ILE A 7 23.65 11.59 5.84
N TYR A 8 24.73 12.18 6.37
CA TYR A 8 25.55 13.15 5.64
C TYR A 8 26.22 12.57 4.38
N TYR A 9 26.62 11.29 4.40
CA TYR A 9 27.25 10.63 3.26
C TYR A 9 26.29 9.89 2.33
N TYR A 10 25.00 9.80 2.68
CA TYR A 10 24.05 9.07 1.85
C TYR A 10 23.70 9.85 0.59
N GLN A 11 23.94 9.24 -0.56
CA GLN A 11 23.47 9.72 -1.86
C GLN A 11 22.24 8.89 -2.26
N PRO A 12 21.09 9.52 -2.54
CA PRO A 12 19.91 8.79 -2.99
C PRO A 12 20.18 8.15 -4.35
N VAL A 13 19.99 6.83 -4.44
CA VAL A 13 20.10 6.07 -5.68
C VAL A 13 18.72 6.02 -6.33
N GLY A 14 18.66 6.33 -7.63
CA GLY A 14 17.43 6.20 -8.41
C GLY A 14 16.97 4.75 -8.57
N GLU A 15 15.80 4.56 -9.17
CA GLU A 15 15.30 3.22 -9.49
C GLU A 15 16.00 2.63 -10.72
N SER A 16 16.08 1.30 -10.80
CA SER A 16 16.65 0.61 -11.96
C SER A 16 15.78 0.77 -13.20
N ALA A 17 16.35 0.63 -14.39
CA ALA A 17 15.60 0.70 -15.66
C ALA A 17 14.42 -0.30 -15.71
N GLU A 18 14.61 -1.51 -15.18
CA GLU A 18 13.53 -2.50 -15.05
C GLU A 18 12.42 -2.03 -14.12
N ASN A 19 12.76 -1.38 -13.00
CA ASN A 19 11.77 -0.83 -12.07
C ASN A 19 11.00 0.32 -12.73
N LEU A 20 11.68 1.18 -13.48
CA LEU A 20 11.02 2.26 -14.24
C LEU A 20 10.03 1.70 -15.27
N ALA A 21 10.44 0.70 -16.06
CA ALA A 21 9.54 0.03 -17.01
C ALA A 21 8.34 -0.65 -16.31
N LEU A 22 8.56 -1.22 -15.12
CA LEU A 22 7.47 -1.78 -14.32
C LEU A 22 6.56 -0.68 -13.74
N MET A 23 7.11 0.46 -13.32
CA MET A 23 6.35 1.61 -12.83
C MET A 23 5.48 2.20 -13.94
N GLU A 24 5.97 2.31 -15.17
CA GLU A 24 5.17 2.74 -16.34
C GLU A 24 3.99 1.78 -16.60
N ARG A 25 4.21 0.47 -16.51
CA ARG A 25 3.13 -0.53 -16.63
C ARG A 25 2.11 -0.43 -15.50
N ILE A 26 2.56 -0.21 -14.27
CA ILE A 26 1.70 0.01 -13.11
C ILE A 26 0.85 1.27 -13.31
N ASP A 27 1.47 2.37 -13.74
CA ASP A 27 0.81 3.66 -13.95
C ASP A 27 -0.30 3.56 -14.99
N LYS A 28 0.00 2.92 -16.14
CA LYS A 28 -0.99 2.65 -17.18
C LYS A 28 -2.15 1.81 -16.66
N LEU A 29 -1.86 0.70 -15.98
CA LEU A 29 -2.89 -0.19 -15.44
C LEU A 29 -3.76 0.50 -14.37
N PHE A 30 -3.15 1.36 -13.54
CA PHE A 30 -3.87 2.12 -12.53
C PHE A 30 -4.77 3.20 -13.16
N THR A 31 -4.29 3.87 -14.21
CA THR A 31 -5.07 4.85 -14.98
C THR A 31 -6.30 4.21 -15.63
N ASP A 32 -6.13 3.00 -16.18
CA ASP A 32 -7.24 2.25 -16.78
C ASP A 32 -8.19 1.67 -15.72
N ARG A 33 -7.66 1.21 -14.57
CA ARG A 33 -8.39 0.46 -13.53
C ARG A 33 -7.94 0.86 -12.11
N PRO A 34 -8.40 2.01 -11.60
CA PRO A 34 -7.98 2.54 -10.29
C PRO A 34 -8.48 1.69 -9.11
N GLU A 35 -9.44 0.79 -9.31
CA GLU A 35 -9.96 -0.12 -8.29
C GLU A 35 -9.01 -1.28 -7.94
N LEU A 36 -7.94 -1.48 -8.71
CA LEU A 36 -7.05 -2.62 -8.54
C LEU A 36 -6.06 -2.41 -7.39
N GLY A 37 -6.26 -3.19 -6.32
CA GLY A 37 -5.25 -3.34 -5.27
C GLY A 37 -4.05 -4.19 -5.71
N VAL A 38 -3.01 -4.19 -4.86
CA VAL A 38 -1.72 -4.89 -5.07
C VAL A 38 -1.88 -6.34 -5.55
N ARG A 39 -2.85 -7.08 -5.00
CA ARG A 39 -3.07 -8.50 -5.35
C ARG A 39 -3.55 -8.67 -6.79
N ARG A 40 -4.51 -7.84 -7.22
CA ARG A 40 -5.02 -7.89 -8.60
C ARG A 40 -3.99 -7.33 -9.58
N MET A 41 -3.32 -6.24 -9.23
CA MET A 41 -2.21 -5.73 -10.04
C MET A 41 -1.11 -6.77 -10.25
N HIS A 42 -0.78 -7.57 -9.22
CA HIS A 42 0.16 -8.67 -9.39
C HIS A 42 -0.32 -9.72 -10.39
N GLN A 43 -1.60 -10.09 -10.36
CA GLN A 43 -2.18 -11.05 -11.32
C GLN A 43 -2.16 -10.52 -12.75
N GLU A 44 -2.46 -9.23 -12.95
CA GLU A 44 -2.49 -8.60 -14.28
C GLU A 44 -1.07 -8.36 -14.85
N LEU A 45 -0.10 -8.05 -13.98
CA LEU A 45 1.27 -7.72 -14.41
C LEU A 45 2.17 -8.95 -14.54
N THR A 46 1.89 -10.01 -13.79
CA THR A 46 2.67 -11.25 -13.80
C THR A 46 2.33 -12.08 -15.02
N LYS A 47 3.37 -12.57 -15.70
CA LYS A 47 3.22 -13.54 -16.79
C LYS A 47 3.80 -14.89 -16.37
N PRO A 48 3.33 -16.01 -16.93
CA PRO A 48 3.86 -17.34 -16.63
C PRO A 48 5.37 -17.45 -16.87
N GLU A 49 5.88 -16.79 -17.91
CA GLU A 49 7.30 -16.77 -18.27
C GLU A 49 8.17 -15.89 -17.35
N GLU A 50 7.57 -14.93 -16.64
CA GLU A 50 8.29 -13.98 -15.79
C GLU A 50 7.47 -13.65 -14.53
N PRO A 51 7.59 -14.47 -13.47
CA PRO A 51 6.85 -14.24 -12.24
C PRO A 51 7.37 -13.02 -11.49
N LEU A 52 6.54 -11.98 -11.39
CA LEU A 52 6.87 -10.81 -10.60
C LEU A 52 6.59 -11.06 -9.11
N ASN A 53 7.44 -10.54 -8.23
CA ASN A 53 7.21 -10.64 -6.80
C ASN A 53 6.19 -9.57 -6.34
N ILE A 54 5.13 -9.99 -5.63
CA ILE A 54 4.13 -9.10 -5.03
C ILE A 54 4.76 -8.02 -4.15
N LYS A 55 5.86 -8.34 -3.44
CA LYS A 55 6.57 -7.38 -2.57
C LYS A 55 7.21 -6.25 -3.39
N ARG A 56 7.73 -6.56 -4.59
CA ARG A 56 8.31 -5.57 -5.52
C ARG A 56 7.24 -4.60 -6.00
N ILE A 57 6.12 -5.13 -6.50
CA ILE A 57 4.97 -4.35 -6.96
C ILE A 57 4.44 -3.45 -5.83
N ARG A 58 4.26 -4.00 -4.62
CA ARG A 58 3.82 -3.24 -3.45
C ARG A 58 4.74 -2.07 -3.11
N ARG A 59 6.06 -2.27 -3.16
CA ARG A 59 7.04 -1.21 -2.91
C ARG A 59 6.89 -0.11 -3.96
N LEU A 60 6.84 -0.46 -5.24
CA LEU A 60 6.78 0.52 -6.33
C LEU A 60 5.48 1.34 -6.31
N ILE A 61 4.32 0.69 -6.10
CA ILE A 61 3.04 1.38 -5.91
C ILE A 61 3.11 2.42 -4.78
N ARG A 62 3.75 2.06 -3.65
CA ARG A 62 3.94 2.98 -2.52
C ARG A 62 4.88 4.13 -2.84
N LEU A 63 5.97 3.87 -3.56
CA LEU A 63 6.89 4.92 -4.01
C LEU A 63 6.22 5.90 -4.97
N MET A 64 5.30 5.40 -5.82
CA MET A 64 4.50 6.22 -6.72
C MET A 64 3.34 6.97 -6.02
N GLY A 65 3.02 6.62 -4.76
CA GLY A 65 1.90 7.21 -4.04
C GLY A 65 0.52 6.75 -4.53
N LEU A 66 0.43 5.61 -5.21
CA LEU A 66 -0.82 5.07 -5.73
C LEU A 66 -1.57 4.27 -4.64
N GLU A 67 -2.87 4.54 -4.48
CA GLU A 67 -3.78 3.77 -3.63
C GLU A 67 -5.02 3.35 -4.43
N ALA A 68 -5.42 2.10 -4.29
CA ALA A 68 -6.60 1.59 -4.96
C ALA A 68 -7.87 2.29 -4.45
N VAL A 69 -8.70 2.76 -5.38
CA VAL A 69 -9.94 3.47 -5.08
C VAL A 69 -11.09 2.46 -5.03
N TYR A 70 -11.53 2.11 -3.83
CA TYR A 70 -12.68 1.22 -3.63
C TYR A 70 -13.45 1.57 -2.34
N PRO A 71 -14.76 1.24 -2.26
CA PRO A 71 -15.53 1.41 -1.04
C PRO A 71 -14.92 0.61 0.12
N LYS A 72 -14.44 1.31 1.15
CA LYS A 72 -13.91 0.66 2.36
C LYS A 72 -15.08 0.16 3.24
N PRO A 73 -14.92 -0.97 3.95
CA PRO A 73 -15.93 -1.43 4.90
C PRO A 73 -16.27 -0.33 5.90
N ASN A 74 -17.56 -0.15 6.20
CA ASN A 74 -17.99 0.83 7.19
C ASN A 74 -17.77 0.29 8.61
N LEU A 75 -16.52 0.34 9.08
CA LEU A 75 -16.10 -0.14 10.40
C LEU A 75 -16.71 0.65 11.57
N SER A 76 -17.31 1.81 11.30
CA SER A 76 -17.99 2.62 12.32
C SER A 76 -19.38 2.09 12.67
N LYS A 77 -20.00 1.32 11.76
CA LYS A 77 -21.28 0.69 12.01
C LYS A 77 -21.05 -0.63 12.73
N LEU A 78 -21.72 -0.78 13.85
CA LEU A 78 -21.78 -2.03 14.59
C LEU A 78 -22.43 -3.11 13.71
N ALA A 79 -21.80 -4.28 13.61
CA ALA A 79 -22.47 -5.43 13.03
C ALA A 79 -23.62 -5.86 13.97
N GLU A 80 -24.69 -6.39 13.39
CA GLU A 80 -25.86 -6.85 14.13
C GLU A 80 -25.43 -7.91 15.18
N GLY A 81 -25.77 -7.68 16.45
CA GLY A 81 -25.43 -8.58 17.56
C GLY A 81 -24.12 -8.31 18.31
N HIS A 82 -23.36 -7.26 17.96
CA HIS A 82 -22.19 -6.89 18.76
C HIS A 82 -22.58 -6.20 20.08
N GLN A 83 -22.12 -6.73 21.21
CA GLN A 83 -22.35 -6.14 22.52
C GLN A 83 -21.42 -4.93 22.74
N ILE A 84 -22.00 -3.80 23.18
CA ILE A 84 -21.24 -2.60 23.56
C ILE A 84 -20.62 -2.84 24.93
N TYR A 85 -19.29 -2.87 25.00
CA TYR A 85 -18.58 -2.96 26.27
C TYR A 85 -18.31 -1.55 26.81
N PRO A 86 -18.80 -1.21 28.02
CA PRO A 86 -18.50 0.08 28.62
C PRO A 86 -17.00 0.19 28.91
N TYR A 87 -16.45 1.38 28.66
CA TYR A 87 -15.02 1.64 28.86
C TYR A 87 -14.72 1.88 30.35
N LEU A 88 -14.12 0.89 31.01
CA LEU A 88 -13.96 0.82 32.48
C LEU A 88 -12.86 1.71 33.09
N LEU A 89 -12.07 2.42 32.27
CA LEU A 89 -10.93 3.23 32.73
C LEU A 89 -11.31 4.62 33.28
N ARG A 90 -12.59 4.98 33.23
CA ARG A 90 -13.14 6.11 34.00
C ARG A 90 -14.03 5.50 35.06
N GLY A 91 -13.59 5.53 36.33
CA GLY A 91 -14.20 4.81 37.47
C GLY A 91 -15.63 5.20 37.85
N GLY A 92 -16.56 5.17 36.89
CA GLY A 92 -17.99 5.22 37.11
C GLY A 92 -18.59 3.81 37.09
N PRO A 93 -19.62 3.53 37.91
CA PRO A 93 -20.33 2.26 37.87
C PRO A 93 -21.14 2.14 36.57
N ILE A 94 -21.38 0.88 36.18
CA ILE A 94 -22.14 0.44 35.01
C ILE A 94 -23.62 0.83 35.17
#